data_AF-A0A2W4SUE1-F1
#
_entry.id   AF-A0A2W4SUE1-F1
#
_cell.length_a   1.000
_cell.length_b   1.000
_cell.length_c   1.000
_cell.angle_alpha   90.00
_cell.angle_beta   90.00
_cell.angle_gamma   90.00
#
_symmetry.space_group_name_H-M   'P 1'
#
loop_
_entity.id
_entity.type
_entity.pdbx_description
1 polymer ?
#
loop_
_entity_poly.entity_id
_entity_poly.type
_entity_poly.pdbx_seq_one_letter_code
_entity_poly.pdbx_strand_id
1 'polypeptide(L)'
;MTDSIDLDAYFRRIRYTGPREATFETLRAIHGRHVEAIAFENLDPLMRRGVRLDPASLQRKLVHGGRGGYCYEQNLLLAYVLRALGFRITGLAARVMWNVPEDQLLPRTHMLLAVDIGAERYIADVGFGGLTLTEPLRLVTDIEQPTSHEPFRLREVGSEYVLEAYVRDAWKPLYRFGLQEQLEADYEAASWYLNNHPASRFLNNLIAARVTPEGRFALLNDQFTIHRLGAASERRGVRSGAELREILTGPFELRLEPSSELDELLESIVAQRPDPPSFAIHGIDHVVLRTRDVERMRRFYCDVLGCRVEKIQASIGLVQLRAGRTLIDLVDVAGPLGGTGAPSGDEARNMDHLCLRIEPFDPQALQARLRAHGVVPGELASRYGAEGEGLSLYLKDPDGNGVELKGPSGR
;
A
#
# COMPACT_ATOMS: atom_id res chain seq x y z
N MET A 1 32.10 -28.46 -6.30
CA MET A 1 31.73 -27.03 -6.18
C MET A 1 31.15 -26.89 -4.80
N THR A 2 31.73 -26.06 -3.95
CA THR A 2 31.41 -26.03 -2.51
C THR A 2 30.01 -25.46 -2.29
N ASP A 3 29.11 -26.22 -1.65
CA ASP A 3 27.77 -25.78 -1.21
C ASP A 3 27.80 -24.70 -0.11
N SER A 4 28.99 -24.19 0.24
CA SER A 4 29.21 -23.22 1.31
C SER A 4 29.23 -21.77 0.78
N ILE A 5 28.58 -20.87 1.51
CA ILE A 5 28.67 -19.41 1.28
C ILE A 5 30.06 -18.87 1.68
N ASP A 6 30.60 -17.96 0.87
CA ASP A 6 31.74 -17.12 1.24
C ASP A 6 31.27 -16.01 2.19
N LEU A 7 31.44 -16.25 3.49
CA LEU A 7 31.04 -15.33 4.55
C LEU A 7 31.76 -13.97 4.44
N ASP A 8 33.03 -13.95 4.04
CA ASP A 8 33.79 -12.71 3.96
C ASP A 8 33.30 -11.84 2.81
N ALA A 9 32.97 -12.44 1.66
CA ALA A 9 32.34 -11.71 0.56
C ALA A 9 30.97 -11.16 0.95
N TYR A 10 30.14 -11.97 1.62
CA TYR A 10 28.84 -11.52 2.11
C TYR A 10 28.97 -10.35 3.10
N PHE A 11 29.87 -10.45 4.09
CA PHE A 11 30.07 -9.37 5.07
C PHE A 11 30.62 -8.09 4.45
N ARG A 12 31.51 -8.18 3.45
CA ARG A 12 31.88 -7.01 2.64
C ARG A 12 30.68 -6.41 1.92
N ARG A 13 29.82 -7.24 1.31
CA ARG A 13 28.62 -6.80 0.58
C ARG A 13 27.63 -6.04 1.47
N ILE A 14 27.44 -6.48 2.71
CA ILE A 14 26.52 -5.84 3.67
C ILE A 14 27.22 -4.82 4.58
N ARG A 15 28.52 -4.58 4.38
CA ARG A 15 29.34 -3.64 5.19
C ARG A 15 29.32 -4.00 6.69
N TYR A 16 29.40 -5.29 7.00
CA TYR A 16 29.43 -5.82 8.37
C TYR A 16 30.86 -6.16 8.80
N THR A 17 31.28 -5.64 9.96
CA THR A 17 32.61 -5.87 10.55
C THR A 17 32.53 -6.36 12.00
N GLY A 18 31.32 -6.74 12.45
CA GLY A 18 31.08 -7.16 13.83
C GLY A 18 31.45 -8.62 14.12
N PRO A 19 31.09 -9.08 15.33
CA PRO A 19 31.32 -10.45 15.77
C PRO A 19 30.60 -11.50 14.90
N ARG A 20 31.00 -12.78 14.99
CA ARG A 20 30.50 -13.85 14.12
C ARG A 20 29.88 -15.02 14.91
N GLU A 21 29.75 -14.86 16.21
CA GLU A 21 29.13 -15.80 17.12
C GLU A 21 27.62 -15.83 16.94
N ALA A 22 27.01 -17.00 17.12
CA ALA A 22 25.57 -17.20 16.98
C ALA A 22 24.75 -16.60 18.15
N THR A 23 24.80 -15.28 18.30
CA THR A 23 24.08 -14.51 19.33
C THR A 23 22.97 -13.65 18.72
N PHE A 24 22.08 -13.15 19.58
CA PHE A 24 21.03 -12.24 19.15
C PHE A 24 21.59 -10.93 18.58
N GLU A 25 22.66 -10.39 19.16
CA GLU A 25 23.32 -9.16 18.72
C GLU A 25 23.90 -9.32 17.31
N THR A 26 24.54 -10.47 17.03
CA THR A 26 25.04 -10.80 15.69
C THR A 26 23.89 -10.93 14.70
N LEU A 27 22.82 -11.65 15.05
CA LEU A 27 21.65 -11.81 14.19
C LEU A 27 21.02 -10.44 13.86
N ARG A 28 20.76 -9.62 14.88
CA ARG A 28 20.19 -8.27 14.73
C ARG A 28 21.05 -7.39 13.84
N ALA A 29 22.36 -7.38 14.04
CA ALA A 29 23.26 -6.55 13.26
C ALA A 29 23.38 -7.01 11.80
N ILE A 30 23.45 -8.32 11.54
CA ILE A 30 23.44 -8.87 10.18
C ILE A 30 22.11 -8.56 9.48
N HIS A 31 20.99 -8.71 10.19
CA HIS A 31 19.64 -8.45 9.66
C HIS A 31 19.50 -7.01 9.16
N GLY A 32 19.77 -6.03 10.02
CA GLY A 32 19.70 -4.61 9.66
C GLY A 32 20.64 -4.23 8.52
N ARG A 33 21.88 -4.75 8.54
CA ARG A 33 22.85 -4.49 7.47
C ARG A 33 22.47 -5.12 6.13
N HIS A 34 21.84 -6.29 6.16
CA HIS A 34 21.36 -6.95 4.94
C HIS A 34 20.31 -6.10 4.23
N VAL A 35 19.28 -5.65 4.95
CA VAL A 35 18.15 -4.91 4.35
C VAL A 35 18.52 -3.50 3.87
N GLU A 36 19.56 -2.90 4.47
CA GLU A 36 20.14 -1.63 4.00
C GLU A 36 20.99 -1.81 2.74
N ALA A 37 21.68 -2.94 2.61
CA ALA A 37 22.68 -3.14 1.55
C ALA A 37 22.12 -3.84 0.31
N ILE A 38 21.23 -4.81 0.48
CA ILE A 38 20.73 -5.67 -0.61
C ILE A 38 19.26 -5.33 -0.86
N ALA A 39 19.00 -4.57 -1.91
CA ALA A 39 17.64 -4.19 -2.26
C ALA A 39 16.78 -5.39 -2.66
N PHE A 40 15.51 -5.34 -2.29
CA PHE A 40 14.49 -6.17 -2.90
C PHE A 40 14.24 -5.69 -4.33
N GLU A 41 14.22 -6.61 -5.30
CA GLU A 41 13.89 -6.33 -6.70
C GLU A 41 13.44 -7.58 -7.45
N ASN A 42 12.78 -7.40 -8.59
CA ASN A 42 12.26 -8.49 -9.42
C ASN A 42 12.63 -8.36 -10.91
N LEU A 43 13.77 -7.77 -11.24
CA LEU A 43 14.19 -7.54 -12.63
C LEU A 43 14.34 -8.88 -13.39
N ASP A 44 14.84 -9.93 -12.75
CA ASP A 44 14.95 -11.24 -13.42
C ASP A 44 13.56 -11.80 -13.81
N PRO A 45 12.58 -11.93 -12.89
CA PRO A 45 11.20 -12.24 -13.26
C PRO A 45 10.63 -11.32 -14.35
N LEU A 46 10.80 -10.00 -14.21
CA LEU A 46 10.25 -9.02 -15.14
C LEU A 46 10.80 -9.18 -16.56
N MET A 47 12.11 -9.48 -16.66
CA MET A 47 12.81 -9.81 -17.91
C MET A 47 12.65 -11.27 -18.35
N ARG A 48 11.76 -12.04 -17.70
CA ARG A 48 11.50 -13.47 -18.01
C ARG A 48 12.74 -14.36 -17.89
N ARG A 49 13.66 -14.00 -17.00
CA ARG A 49 14.85 -14.78 -16.67
C ARG A 49 14.55 -15.73 -15.52
N GLY A 50 15.20 -16.89 -15.52
CA GLY A 50 15.05 -17.88 -14.46
C GLY A 50 15.68 -17.41 -13.15
N VAL A 51 14.98 -17.60 -12.03
CA VAL A 51 15.51 -17.36 -10.68
C VAL A 51 16.09 -18.67 -10.12
N ARG A 52 17.34 -18.63 -9.65
CA ARG A 52 18.09 -19.79 -9.16
C ARG A 52 18.36 -19.64 -7.66
N LEU A 53 17.94 -20.62 -6.88
CA LEU A 53 17.96 -20.57 -5.41
C LEU A 53 19.15 -21.32 -4.76
N ASP A 54 19.98 -21.98 -5.58
CA ASP A 54 21.18 -22.65 -5.09
C ASP A 54 22.21 -21.65 -4.53
N PRO A 55 23.01 -22.02 -3.49
CA PRO A 55 23.91 -21.10 -2.80
C PRO A 55 24.88 -20.36 -3.74
N ALA A 56 25.41 -21.06 -4.74
CA ALA A 56 26.37 -20.51 -5.67
C ALA A 56 25.72 -19.44 -6.57
N SER A 57 24.49 -19.68 -7.05
CA SER A 57 23.73 -18.71 -7.84
C SER A 57 23.36 -17.47 -7.04
N LEU A 58 22.85 -17.64 -5.81
CA LEU A 58 22.51 -16.52 -4.94
C LEU A 58 23.74 -15.65 -4.63
N GLN A 59 24.88 -16.27 -4.30
CA GLN A 59 26.11 -15.54 -4.01
C GLN A 59 26.65 -14.81 -5.26
N ARG A 60 26.62 -15.44 -6.43
CA ARG A 60 27.03 -14.77 -7.68
C ARG A 60 26.17 -13.54 -7.95
N LYS A 61 24.85 -13.62 -7.76
CA LYS A 61 23.92 -12.53 -8.06
C LYS A 61 23.95 -11.43 -6.99
N LEU A 62 23.58 -11.75 -5.75
CA LEU A 62 23.32 -10.76 -4.69
C LEU A 62 24.63 -10.23 -4.07
N VAL A 63 25.68 -11.05 -4.01
CA VAL A 63 26.95 -10.69 -3.35
C VAL A 63 27.95 -10.13 -4.36
N HIS A 64 28.41 -10.95 -5.31
CA HIS A 64 29.46 -10.54 -6.25
C HIS A 64 28.94 -9.60 -7.34
N GLY A 65 27.75 -9.90 -7.85
CA GLY A 65 27.07 -9.14 -8.90
C GLY A 65 26.49 -7.81 -8.43
N GLY A 66 26.36 -7.57 -7.11
CA GLY A 66 25.80 -6.32 -6.58
C GLY A 66 24.33 -6.09 -6.96
N ARG A 67 23.61 -7.16 -7.32
CA ARG A 67 22.16 -7.14 -7.59
C ARG A 67 21.38 -7.31 -6.28
N GLY A 68 20.06 -7.24 -6.40
CA GLY A 68 19.12 -7.60 -5.35
C GLY A 68 18.45 -8.94 -5.65
N GLY A 69 17.31 -9.16 -5.01
CA GLY A 69 16.43 -10.29 -5.28
C GLY A 69 15.15 -10.20 -4.46
N TYR A 70 14.15 -11.02 -4.79
CA TYR A 70 12.91 -11.07 -4.02
C TYR A 70 13.00 -12.03 -2.81
N CYS A 71 11.88 -12.30 -2.14
CA CYS A 71 11.83 -12.98 -0.84
C CYS A 71 12.66 -14.26 -0.72
N TYR A 72 12.57 -15.18 -1.69
CA TYR A 72 13.31 -16.45 -1.63
C TYR A 72 14.81 -16.25 -1.75
N GLU A 73 15.26 -15.36 -2.63
CA GLU A 73 16.69 -15.10 -2.84
C GLU A 73 17.31 -14.43 -1.60
N GLN A 74 16.60 -13.47 -1.02
CA GLN A 74 17.02 -12.73 0.18
C GLN A 74 17.10 -13.65 1.41
N ASN A 75 15.99 -14.35 1.71
CA ASN A 75 15.89 -15.15 2.92
C ASN A 75 16.68 -16.47 2.83
N LEU A 76 16.88 -17.06 1.64
CA LEU A 76 17.82 -18.18 1.48
C LEU A 76 19.28 -17.76 1.62
N LEU A 77 19.68 -16.62 1.04
CA LEU A 77 21.03 -16.11 1.24
C LEU A 77 21.32 -15.88 2.72
N LEU A 78 20.37 -15.25 3.44
CA LEU A 78 20.47 -15.09 4.89
C LEU A 78 20.53 -16.46 5.60
N ALA A 79 19.67 -17.41 5.23
CA ALA A 79 19.65 -18.75 5.82
C ALA A 79 21.01 -19.45 5.71
N TYR A 80 21.65 -19.43 4.54
CA TYR A 80 22.96 -20.04 4.35
C TYR A 80 24.06 -19.35 5.18
N VAL A 81 24.03 -18.02 5.28
CA VAL A 81 24.94 -17.25 6.13
C VAL A 81 24.75 -17.64 7.60
N LEU A 82 23.50 -17.63 8.10
CA LEU A 82 23.21 -17.93 9.49
C LEU A 82 23.60 -19.38 9.85
N ARG A 83 23.35 -20.36 8.98
CA ARG A 83 23.81 -21.74 9.17
C ARG A 83 25.34 -21.83 9.25
N ALA A 84 26.05 -21.12 8.37
CA ALA A 84 27.50 -21.09 8.38
C ALA A 84 28.11 -20.44 9.64
N LEU A 85 27.36 -19.55 10.31
CA LEU A 85 27.71 -18.99 11.62
C LEU A 85 27.28 -19.87 12.80
N GLY A 86 26.62 -21.00 12.55
CA GLY A 86 26.19 -21.94 13.59
C GLY A 86 24.82 -21.65 14.21
N PHE A 87 24.02 -20.75 13.64
CA PHE A 87 22.62 -20.58 14.08
C PHE A 87 21.78 -21.81 13.71
N ARG A 88 20.86 -22.17 14.60
CA ARG A 88 19.80 -23.13 14.29
C ARG A 88 18.62 -22.39 13.68
N ILE A 89 18.26 -22.74 12.44
CA ILE A 89 17.20 -22.08 11.70
C ILE A 89 16.20 -23.08 11.15
N THR A 90 14.94 -22.66 11.05
CA THR A 90 13.86 -23.37 10.37
C THR A 90 13.30 -22.45 9.29
N GLY A 91 13.23 -22.94 8.05
CA GLY A 91 12.61 -22.21 6.97
C GLY A 91 11.08 -22.27 7.08
N LEU A 92 10.39 -21.16 6.85
CA LEU A 92 8.93 -21.04 6.94
C LEU A 92 8.35 -20.42 5.67
N ALA A 93 7.05 -20.63 5.44
CA ALA A 93 6.29 -19.98 4.38
C ALA A 93 5.06 -19.23 4.91
N ALA A 94 4.72 -18.14 4.23
CA ALA A 94 3.66 -17.24 4.61
C ALA A 94 2.76 -16.87 3.42
N ARG A 95 1.51 -16.50 3.72
CA ARG A 95 0.55 -15.93 2.77
C ARG A 95 0.51 -14.42 2.99
N VAL A 96 0.80 -13.66 1.94
CA VAL A 96 0.78 -12.19 2.00
C VAL A 96 -0.64 -11.68 2.24
N MET A 97 -0.78 -10.70 3.13
CA MET A 97 -2.03 -10.01 3.48
C MET A 97 -1.95 -8.50 3.19
N TRP A 98 -0.77 -7.99 2.85
CA TRP A 98 -0.57 -6.57 2.60
C TRP A 98 -1.40 -6.04 1.42
N ASN A 99 -2.31 -5.10 1.71
CA ASN A 99 -3.31 -4.57 0.78
C ASN A 99 -4.23 -5.65 0.17
N VAL A 100 -4.50 -6.71 0.93
CA VAL A 100 -5.41 -7.79 0.56
C VAL A 100 -6.53 -7.86 1.61
N PRO A 101 -7.80 -7.97 1.21
CA PRO A 101 -8.89 -8.23 2.15
C PRO A 101 -8.61 -9.45 3.04
N GLU A 102 -8.92 -9.37 4.33
CA GLU A 102 -8.52 -10.40 5.32
C GLU A 102 -9.19 -11.77 5.06
N ASP A 103 -10.34 -11.78 4.39
CA ASP A 103 -11.07 -12.97 3.96
C ASP A 103 -10.51 -13.61 2.67
N GLN A 104 -9.64 -12.91 1.94
CA GLN A 104 -9.04 -13.42 0.72
C GLN A 104 -7.82 -14.30 1.02
N LEU A 105 -7.92 -15.59 0.68
CA LEU A 105 -6.85 -16.55 0.88
C LEU A 105 -5.86 -16.56 -0.30
N LEU A 106 -4.66 -16.01 -0.09
CA LEU A 106 -3.56 -16.09 -1.05
C LEU A 106 -2.68 -17.35 -0.88
N PRO A 107 -1.96 -17.79 -1.93
CA PRO A 107 -1.01 -18.90 -1.81
C PRO A 107 0.15 -18.58 -0.87
N ARG A 108 0.85 -19.61 -0.38
CA ARG A 108 2.06 -19.47 0.44
C ARG A 108 3.24 -19.12 -0.46
N THR A 109 3.38 -17.84 -0.79
CA THR A 109 4.38 -17.34 -1.73
C THR A 109 5.37 -16.37 -1.12
N HIS A 110 5.45 -16.31 0.22
CA HIS A 110 6.46 -15.54 0.93
C HIS A 110 7.28 -16.46 1.84
N MET A 111 8.57 -16.17 1.99
CA MET A 111 9.49 -16.93 2.83
C MET A 111 9.91 -16.08 4.03
N LEU A 112 10.06 -16.71 5.19
CA LEU A 112 10.73 -16.15 6.36
C LEU A 112 11.48 -17.26 7.11
N LEU A 113 12.26 -16.88 8.12
CA LEU A 113 13.02 -17.81 8.95
C LEU A 113 12.54 -17.77 10.39
N ALA A 114 12.50 -18.92 11.05
CA ALA A 114 12.59 -18.99 12.51
C ALA A 114 14.04 -19.28 12.92
N VAL A 115 14.51 -18.63 13.98
CA VAL A 115 15.88 -18.75 14.50
C VAL A 115 15.83 -19.05 16.00
N ASP A 116 16.46 -20.14 16.42
CA ASP A 116 16.55 -20.54 17.82
C ASP A 116 17.86 -20.05 18.43
N ILE A 117 17.77 -19.26 19.51
CA ILE A 117 18.93 -18.75 20.26
C ILE A 117 18.69 -19.05 21.75
N GLY A 118 19.42 -20.02 22.28
CA GLY A 118 19.18 -20.53 23.62
C GLY A 118 17.78 -21.16 23.74
N ALA A 119 16.97 -20.65 24.67
CA ALA A 119 15.59 -21.08 24.88
C ALA A 119 14.56 -20.22 24.11
N GLU A 120 15.01 -19.15 23.44
CA GLU A 120 14.13 -18.19 22.76
C GLU A 120 14.10 -18.48 21.26
N ARG A 121 12.93 -18.24 20.66
CA ARG A 121 12.72 -18.34 19.21
C ARG A 121 12.38 -16.97 18.64
N TYR A 122 13.00 -16.65 17.53
CA TYR A 122 12.83 -15.40 16.80
C TYR A 122 12.34 -15.67 15.39
N ILE A 123 11.65 -14.71 14.78
CA ILE A 123 11.47 -14.65 13.33
C ILE A 123 12.46 -13.66 12.73
N ALA A 124 12.98 -14.00 11.55
CA ALA A 124 13.83 -13.15 10.74
C ALA A 124 13.33 -13.15 9.30
N ASP A 125 13.09 -11.96 8.76
CA ASP A 125 12.67 -11.78 7.38
C ASP A 125 13.34 -10.54 6.78
N VAL A 126 14.27 -10.76 5.85
CA VAL A 126 14.98 -9.72 5.10
C VAL A 126 14.44 -9.56 3.67
N GLY A 127 13.31 -10.20 3.35
CA GLY A 127 12.87 -10.43 1.97
C GLY A 127 11.45 -9.99 1.63
N PHE A 128 10.69 -9.35 2.52
CA PHE A 128 9.29 -8.99 2.23
C PHE A 128 9.10 -7.90 1.17
N GLY A 129 10.00 -6.93 1.09
CA GLY A 129 9.95 -5.76 0.22
C GLY A 129 9.82 -4.45 0.99
N GLY A 130 8.80 -3.64 0.68
CA GLY A 130 8.65 -2.29 1.22
C GLY A 130 8.67 -2.21 2.76
N LEU A 131 7.99 -3.13 3.43
CA LEU A 131 7.90 -3.20 4.90
C LEU A 131 8.69 -4.40 5.48
N THR A 132 9.79 -4.79 4.84
CA THR A 132 10.72 -5.78 5.42
C THR A 132 11.11 -5.39 6.84
N LEU A 133 11.19 -6.38 7.74
CA LEU A 133 11.69 -6.18 9.10
C LEU A 133 13.10 -5.59 9.06
N THR A 134 13.44 -4.72 10.01
CA THR A 134 14.82 -4.23 10.13
C THR A 134 15.57 -4.88 11.28
N GLU A 135 14.85 -5.64 12.10
CA GLU A 135 15.36 -6.41 13.22
C GLU A 135 14.59 -7.73 13.36
N PRO A 136 15.22 -8.81 13.85
CA PRO A 136 14.53 -10.04 14.21
C PRO A 136 13.55 -9.78 15.36
N LEU A 137 12.38 -10.42 15.32
CA LEU A 137 11.36 -10.31 16.36
C LEU A 137 11.28 -11.59 17.17
N ARG A 138 11.02 -11.49 18.47
CA ARG A 138 10.69 -12.67 19.29
C ARG A 138 9.37 -13.24 18.78
N LEU A 139 9.28 -14.56 18.71
CA LEU A 139 8.04 -15.29 18.39
C LEU A 139 7.13 -15.31 19.63
N VAL A 140 6.69 -14.12 20.05
CA VAL A 140 5.79 -13.86 21.19
C VAL A 140 4.66 -12.98 20.68
N THR A 141 3.42 -13.39 20.94
CA THR A 141 2.23 -12.70 20.47
C THR A 141 1.80 -11.58 21.39
N ASP A 142 1.00 -10.66 20.85
CA ASP A 142 0.27 -9.61 21.58
C ASP A 142 1.18 -8.65 22.36
N ILE A 143 2.45 -8.57 21.96
CA ILE A 143 3.41 -7.55 22.41
C ILE A 143 3.83 -6.67 21.24
N GLU A 144 3.87 -5.37 21.47
CA GLU A 144 4.56 -4.44 20.57
C GLU A 144 6.07 -4.65 20.70
N GLN A 145 6.72 -4.83 19.56
CA GLN A 145 8.16 -5.00 19.47
C GLN A 145 8.74 -3.83 18.66
N PRO A 146 9.42 -2.86 19.31
CA PRO A 146 10.04 -1.75 18.60
C PRO A 146 11.18 -2.27 17.73
N THR A 147 11.37 -1.66 16.57
CA THR A 147 12.51 -1.89 15.68
C THR A 147 13.23 -0.56 15.43
N SER A 148 14.29 -0.57 14.63
CA SER A 148 14.91 0.68 14.17
C SER A 148 13.98 1.52 13.28
N HIS A 149 12.87 0.94 12.80
CA HIS A 149 11.86 1.57 11.96
C HIS A 149 10.48 1.47 12.63
N GLU A 150 9.47 1.00 11.91
CA GLU A 150 8.12 0.85 12.46
C GLU A 150 8.09 -0.24 13.54
N PRO A 151 7.27 -0.07 14.60
CA PRO A 151 6.96 -1.14 15.52
C PRO A 151 6.23 -2.28 14.81
N PHE A 152 6.49 -3.51 15.24
CA PHE A 152 5.81 -4.70 14.75
C PHE A 152 5.17 -5.46 15.91
N ARG A 153 4.19 -6.30 15.61
CA ARG A 153 3.66 -7.28 16.56
C ARG A 153 3.25 -8.56 15.85
N LEU A 154 3.12 -9.62 16.64
CA LEU A 154 2.55 -10.89 16.20
C LEU A 154 1.19 -11.07 16.87
N ARG A 155 0.21 -11.54 16.10
CA ARG A 155 -1.11 -11.92 16.58
C ARG A 155 -1.35 -13.39 16.27
N GLU A 156 -1.93 -14.14 17.20
CA GLU A 156 -2.31 -15.54 16.97
C GLU A 156 -3.66 -15.63 16.26
N VAL A 157 -3.77 -16.51 15.27
CA VAL A 157 -5.01 -16.83 14.56
C VAL A 157 -5.09 -18.34 14.36
N GLY A 158 -5.83 -19.01 15.25
CA GLY A 158 -5.88 -20.48 15.27
C GLY A 158 -4.51 -21.05 15.62
N SER A 159 -3.90 -21.80 14.69
CA SER A 159 -2.54 -22.35 14.83
C SER A 159 -1.50 -21.58 13.99
N GLU A 160 -1.86 -20.44 13.44
CA GLU A 160 -1.00 -19.59 12.63
C GLU A 160 -0.77 -18.24 13.34
N TYR A 161 0.25 -17.51 12.88
CA TYR A 161 0.58 -16.17 13.33
C TYR A 161 0.34 -15.17 12.21
N VAL A 162 -0.03 -13.95 12.55
CA VAL A 162 -0.07 -12.79 11.65
C VAL A 162 0.99 -11.80 12.10
N LEU A 163 1.89 -11.42 11.20
CA LEU A 163 2.80 -10.31 11.41
C LEU A 163 2.10 -9.00 11.03
N GLU A 164 2.10 -8.03 11.92
CA GLU A 164 1.52 -6.71 11.71
C GLU A 164 2.57 -5.61 11.93
N ALA A 165 2.53 -4.56 11.11
CA ALA A 165 3.33 -3.36 11.28
C ALA A 165 2.44 -2.19 11.72
N TYR A 166 2.95 -1.32 12.59
CA TYR A 166 2.26 -0.09 12.97
C TYR A 166 2.60 1.03 11.98
N VAL A 167 1.67 1.36 11.09
CA VAL A 167 1.85 2.35 10.03
C VAL A 167 0.59 3.21 9.90
N ARG A 168 0.77 4.54 9.80
CA ARG A 168 -0.34 5.52 9.70
C ARG A 168 -1.38 5.30 10.81
N ASP A 169 -0.89 5.24 12.03
CA ASP A 169 -1.69 5.13 13.25
C ASP A 169 -2.60 3.90 13.31
N ALA A 170 -2.22 2.84 12.59
CA ALA A 170 -2.95 1.59 12.57
C ALA A 170 -2.02 0.39 12.42
N TRP A 171 -2.37 -0.70 13.09
CA TRP A 171 -1.78 -2.01 12.84
C TRP A 171 -2.28 -2.55 11.49
N LYS A 172 -1.35 -2.90 10.61
CA LYS A 172 -1.66 -3.45 9.28
C LYS A 172 -1.05 -4.83 9.12
N PRO A 173 -1.81 -5.84 8.69
CA PRO A 173 -1.29 -7.18 8.47
C PRO A 173 -0.39 -7.23 7.22
N LEU A 174 0.77 -7.86 7.38
CA LEU A 174 1.71 -8.08 6.28
C LEU A 174 1.54 -9.48 5.70
N TYR A 175 1.55 -10.49 6.55
CA TYR A 175 1.39 -11.89 6.16
C TYR A 175 1.02 -12.79 7.33
N ARG A 176 0.41 -13.93 7.00
CA ARG A 176 0.09 -15.03 7.93
C ARG A 176 0.96 -16.25 7.68
N PHE A 177 1.43 -16.92 8.73
CA PHE A 177 2.36 -18.05 8.63
C PHE A 177 2.16 -19.08 9.74
N GLY A 178 2.53 -20.33 9.46
CA GLY A 178 2.64 -21.39 10.47
C GLY A 178 4.09 -21.76 10.74
N LEU A 179 4.31 -22.71 11.65
CA LEU A 179 5.66 -23.19 12.02
C LEU A 179 6.10 -24.45 11.29
N GLN A 180 5.37 -24.88 10.25
CA GLN A 180 5.74 -26.02 9.44
C GLN A 180 7.03 -25.70 8.68
N GLU A 181 8.07 -26.51 8.91
CA GLU A 181 9.32 -26.42 8.18
C GLU A 181 9.08 -26.55 6.66
N GLN A 182 9.72 -25.66 5.92
CA GLN A 182 9.79 -25.65 4.46
C GLN A 182 11.24 -25.81 4.03
N LEU A 183 11.44 -26.64 3.01
CA LEU A 183 12.73 -26.97 2.44
C LEU A 183 12.96 -26.21 1.13
N GLU A 184 14.18 -26.26 0.61
CA GLU A 184 14.54 -25.57 -0.64
C GLU A 184 13.66 -25.96 -1.82
N ALA A 185 13.28 -27.25 -1.93
CA ALA A 185 12.37 -27.73 -2.97
C ALA A 185 10.97 -27.07 -2.90
N ASP A 186 10.47 -26.77 -1.70
CA ASP A 186 9.19 -26.08 -1.53
C ASP A 186 9.29 -24.63 -2.02
N TYR A 187 10.42 -23.97 -1.72
CA TYR A 187 10.70 -22.63 -2.20
C TYR A 187 10.91 -22.58 -3.70
N GLU A 188 11.56 -23.57 -4.32
CA GLU A 188 11.71 -23.65 -5.76
C GLU A 188 10.36 -23.71 -6.48
N ALA A 189 9.42 -24.53 -5.99
CA ALA A 189 8.08 -24.62 -6.56
C ALA A 189 7.32 -23.28 -6.46
N ALA A 190 7.34 -22.65 -5.28
CA ALA A 190 6.64 -21.38 -5.06
C ALA A 190 7.32 -20.19 -5.78
N SER A 191 8.65 -20.20 -5.86
CA SER A 191 9.50 -19.29 -6.64
C SER A 191 9.16 -19.38 -8.13
N TRP A 192 9.05 -20.61 -8.66
CA TRP A 192 8.69 -20.83 -10.05
C TRP A 192 7.32 -20.24 -10.37
N TYR A 193 6.32 -20.42 -9.49
CA TYR A 193 5.00 -19.79 -9.65
C TYR A 193 5.11 -18.27 -9.73
N LEU A 194 5.84 -17.63 -8.81
CA LEU A 194 6.04 -16.18 -8.86
C LEU A 194 6.84 -15.72 -10.08
N ASN A 195 7.76 -16.53 -10.58
CA ASN A 195 8.65 -16.20 -11.69
C ASN A 195 8.04 -16.49 -13.08
N ASN A 196 6.96 -17.27 -13.18
CA ASN A 196 6.46 -17.75 -14.47
C ASN A 196 4.93 -17.65 -14.64
N HIS A 197 4.15 -17.66 -13.56
CA HIS A 197 2.70 -17.64 -13.69
C HIS A 197 2.22 -16.30 -14.30
N PRO A 198 1.40 -16.29 -15.37
CA PRO A 198 1.00 -15.06 -16.06
C PRO A 198 0.33 -14.00 -15.17
N ALA A 199 -0.38 -14.43 -14.12
CA ALA A 199 -1.01 -13.52 -13.15
C ALA A 199 -0.07 -13.06 -12.03
N SER A 200 1.21 -13.48 -12.01
CA SER A 200 2.15 -13.07 -10.99
C SER A 200 2.42 -11.57 -11.07
N ARG A 201 2.28 -10.88 -9.95
CA ARG A 201 2.63 -9.46 -9.85
C ARG A 201 4.09 -9.18 -10.21
N PHE A 202 4.98 -10.14 -10.00
CA PHE A 202 6.42 -10.02 -10.26
C PHE A 202 6.77 -10.13 -11.75
N LEU A 203 5.84 -10.60 -12.59
CA LEU A 203 6.01 -10.63 -14.03
C LEU A 203 5.47 -9.38 -14.72
N ASN A 204 4.54 -8.69 -14.08
CA ASN A 204 3.73 -7.64 -14.70
C ASN A 204 3.99 -6.25 -14.09
N ASN A 205 4.84 -6.16 -13.06
CA ASN A 205 5.17 -4.91 -12.42
C ASN A 205 6.65 -4.87 -12.06
N LEU A 206 7.30 -3.72 -12.26
CA LEU A 206 8.60 -3.45 -11.65
C LEU A 206 8.39 -3.14 -10.17
N ILE A 207 9.06 -3.87 -9.29
CA ILE A 207 8.96 -3.71 -7.85
C ILE A 207 10.38 -3.67 -7.29
N ALA A 208 10.71 -2.60 -6.58
CA ALA A 208 11.94 -2.54 -5.80
C ALA A 208 11.69 -1.93 -4.41
N ALA A 209 12.45 -2.36 -3.42
CA ALA A 209 12.42 -1.80 -2.07
C ALA A 209 13.81 -1.83 -1.45
N ARG A 210 14.15 -0.83 -0.64
CA ARG A 210 15.38 -0.83 0.15
C ARG A 210 15.18 0.00 1.43
N VAL A 211 15.74 -0.50 2.52
CA VAL A 211 15.79 0.22 3.80
C VAL A 211 16.94 1.23 3.76
N THR A 212 16.76 2.40 4.37
CA THR A 212 17.82 3.38 4.61
C THR A 212 17.81 3.77 6.08
N PRO A 213 18.87 4.40 6.62
CA PRO A 213 18.86 4.87 8.00
C PRO A 213 17.71 5.85 8.33
N GLU A 214 17.20 6.57 7.33
CA GLU A 214 16.14 7.57 7.47
C GLU A 214 14.73 7.02 7.19
N GLY A 215 14.62 5.78 6.70
CA GLY A 215 13.35 5.14 6.38
C GLY A 215 13.44 4.14 5.23
N ARG A 216 12.54 4.25 4.24
CA ARG A 216 12.36 3.23 3.19
C ARG A 216 12.19 3.86 1.82
N PHE A 217 12.85 3.27 0.83
CA PHE A 217 12.58 3.49 -0.57
C PHE A 217 11.71 2.37 -1.12
N ALA A 218 10.71 2.74 -1.92
CA ALA A 218 9.86 1.81 -2.65
C ALA A 218 9.66 2.29 -4.09
N LEU A 219 9.70 1.36 -5.03
CA LEU A 219 9.40 1.60 -6.43
C LEU A 219 8.33 0.60 -6.86
N LEU A 220 7.25 1.12 -7.43
CA LEU A 220 6.23 0.30 -8.11
C LEU A 220 6.00 0.90 -9.49
N ASN A 221 6.41 0.17 -10.52
CA ASN A 221 6.43 0.61 -11.90
C ASN A 221 7.21 1.93 -12.03
N ASP A 222 6.48 3.01 -12.25
CA ASP A 222 6.98 4.35 -12.50
C ASP A 222 6.76 5.30 -11.30
N GLN A 223 6.33 4.77 -10.15
CA GLN A 223 6.10 5.54 -8.92
C GLN A 223 7.20 5.24 -7.91
N PHE A 224 8.11 6.20 -7.75
CA PHE A 224 9.14 6.16 -6.71
C PHE A 224 8.61 6.83 -5.44
N THR A 225 8.64 6.11 -4.33
CA THR A 225 8.16 6.59 -3.03
C THR A 225 9.29 6.58 -2.01
N ILE A 226 9.43 7.70 -1.30
CA ILE A 226 10.33 7.87 -0.16
C ILE A 226 9.47 7.96 1.10
N HIS A 227 9.63 6.97 1.98
CA HIS A 227 9.02 6.93 3.29
C HIS A 227 10.08 7.32 4.32
N ARG A 228 10.01 8.54 4.87
CA ARG A 228 10.87 8.92 6.00
C ARG A 228 10.14 8.62 7.31
N LEU A 229 10.88 8.17 8.33
CA LEU A 229 10.32 7.89 9.64
C LEU A 229 9.65 9.14 10.23
N GLY A 230 8.41 9.00 10.71
CA GLY A 230 7.63 10.09 11.32
C GLY A 230 7.15 11.19 10.35
N ALA A 231 7.34 11.02 9.04
CA ALA A 231 6.93 12.01 8.04
C ALA A 231 5.95 11.44 7.01
N ALA A 232 5.23 12.34 6.34
CA ALA A 232 4.39 11.97 5.20
C ALA A 232 5.26 11.37 4.07
N SER A 233 4.72 10.39 3.36
CA SER A 233 5.43 9.76 2.25
C SER A 233 5.48 10.67 1.04
N GLU A 234 6.67 10.84 0.46
CA GLU A 234 6.86 11.59 -0.78
C GLU A 234 6.76 10.65 -1.96
N ARG A 235 5.86 10.94 -2.91
CA ARG A 235 5.68 10.16 -4.13
C ARG A 235 6.10 10.97 -5.33
N ARG A 236 6.88 10.35 -6.20
CA ARG A 236 7.42 10.96 -7.40
C ARG A 236 7.16 10.07 -8.60
N GLY A 237 6.44 10.60 -9.58
CA GLY A 237 6.32 9.98 -10.88
C GLY A 237 7.65 10.06 -11.64
N VAL A 238 8.11 8.92 -12.13
CA VAL A 238 9.28 8.78 -13.00
C VAL A 238 8.89 9.06 -14.44
N ARG A 239 9.74 9.76 -15.20
CA ARG A 239 9.42 10.37 -16.50
C ARG A 239 10.08 9.72 -17.70
N SER A 240 11.06 8.83 -17.48
CA SER A 240 11.69 8.05 -18.56
C SER A 240 12.30 6.75 -18.02
N GLY A 241 12.60 5.81 -18.92
CA GLY A 241 13.33 4.60 -18.60
C GLY A 241 14.75 4.88 -18.09
N ALA A 242 15.39 5.93 -18.59
CA ALA A 242 16.68 6.41 -18.08
C ALA A 242 16.58 6.85 -16.61
N GLU A 243 15.56 7.63 -16.25
CA GLU A 243 15.33 8.05 -14.87
C GLU A 243 14.99 6.84 -13.97
N LEU A 244 14.25 5.84 -14.47
CA LEU A 244 14.05 4.57 -13.75
C LEU A 244 15.38 3.84 -13.49
N ARG A 245 16.25 3.76 -14.50
CA ARG A 245 17.57 3.14 -14.35
C ARG A 245 18.42 3.87 -13.32
N GLU A 246 18.43 5.20 -13.34
CA GLU A 246 19.12 6.03 -12.33
C GLU A 246 18.58 5.79 -10.92
N ILE A 247 17.26 5.65 -10.76
CA ILE A 247 16.65 5.30 -9.48
C ILE A 247 17.13 3.91 -9.01
N LEU A 248 17.12 2.92 -9.90
CA LEU A 248 17.54 1.55 -9.58
C LEU A 248 19.03 1.47 -9.21
N THR A 249 19.91 2.23 -9.89
CA THR A 249 21.35 2.20 -9.62
C THR A 249 21.79 3.10 -8.47
N GLY A 250 21.12 4.25 -8.27
CA GLY A 250 21.41 5.18 -7.19
C GLY A 250 20.68 4.80 -5.90
N PRO A 251 19.43 5.27 -5.69
CA PRO A 251 18.62 4.95 -4.51
C PRO A 251 18.48 3.47 -4.17
N PHE A 252 18.51 2.52 -5.11
CA PHE A 252 18.43 1.09 -4.79
C PHE A 252 19.81 0.38 -4.79
N GLU A 253 20.91 1.08 -5.12
CA GLU A 253 22.29 0.53 -5.19
C GLU A 253 22.42 -0.74 -6.05
N LEU A 254 21.56 -0.91 -7.06
CA LEU A 254 21.68 -2.06 -7.96
C LEU A 254 22.82 -1.84 -8.96
N ARG A 255 23.74 -2.80 -9.04
CA ARG A 255 24.68 -2.85 -10.17
C ARG A 255 23.96 -3.46 -11.38
N LEU A 256 23.75 -2.63 -12.40
CA LEU A 256 23.09 -3.02 -13.65
C LEU A 256 24.07 -2.89 -14.82
N GLU A 257 24.42 -4.01 -15.43
CA GLU A 257 25.22 -4.04 -16.66
C GLU A 257 24.48 -3.36 -17.82
N PRO A 258 25.20 -2.73 -18.78
CA PRO A 258 24.58 -2.18 -19.99
C PRO A 258 23.74 -3.23 -20.71
N SER A 259 22.48 -2.90 -21.02
CA SER A 259 21.53 -3.84 -21.62
C SER A 259 20.39 -3.08 -22.30
N SER A 260 20.37 -3.11 -23.64
CA SER A 260 19.30 -2.48 -24.44
C SER A 260 17.93 -3.08 -24.14
N GLU A 261 17.86 -4.40 -23.93
CA GLU A 261 16.64 -5.10 -23.51
C GLU A 261 16.07 -4.53 -22.21
N LEU A 262 16.93 -4.29 -21.21
CA LEU A 262 16.49 -3.67 -19.96
C LEU A 262 16.08 -2.22 -20.16
N ASP A 263 16.84 -1.44 -20.95
CA ASP A 263 16.54 -0.04 -21.20
C ASP A 263 15.19 0.15 -21.93
N GLU A 264 14.92 -0.66 -22.95
CA GLU A 264 13.63 -0.70 -23.67
C GLU A 264 12.48 -1.10 -22.74
N LEU A 265 12.70 -2.10 -21.88
CA LEU A 265 11.72 -2.53 -20.89
C LEU A 265 11.38 -1.40 -19.91
N LEU A 266 12.40 -0.73 -19.34
CA LEU A 266 12.20 0.39 -18.42
C LEU A 266 11.48 1.55 -19.11
N GLU A 267 11.82 1.88 -20.35
CA GLU A 267 11.11 2.89 -21.13
C GLU A 267 9.64 2.52 -21.35
N SER A 268 9.37 1.26 -21.68
CA SER A 268 8.00 0.77 -21.89
C SER A 268 7.12 0.87 -20.64
N ILE A 269 7.70 0.72 -19.44
CA ILE A 269 6.97 0.83 -18.17
C ILE A 269 6.50 2.26 -17.95
N VAL A 270 7.32 3.25 -18.31
CA VAL A 270 6.94 4.66 -18.19
C VAL A 270 5.98 5.07 -19.30
N ALA A 271 6.20 4.60 -20.53
CA ALA A 271 5.36 4.91 -21.69
C ALA A 271 3.93 4.34 -21.59
N GLN A 272 3.70 3.34 -20.73
CA GLN A 272 2.36 2.81 -20.44
C GLN A 272 1.52 3.73 -19.53
N ARG A 273 2.04 4.88 -19.08
CA ARG A 273 1.21 5.92 -18.48
C ARG A 273 0.29 6.53 -19.52
N PRO A 274 -1.02 6.68 -19.24
CA PRO A 274 -1.80 7.65 -19.99
C PRO A 274 -1.14 9.03 -19.81
N ASP A 275 -0.98 9.78 -20.91
CA ASP A 275 -0.45 11.14 -20.87
C ASP A 275 -1.19 11.94 -19.77
N PRO A 276 -0.47 12.54 -18.81
CA PRO A 276 -1.13 13.38 -17.84
C PRO A 276 -1.83 14.51 -18.59
N PRO A 277 -3.09 14.84 -18.24
CA PRO A 277 -3.80 15.92 -18.88
C PRO A 277 -2.99 17.22 -18.76
N SER A 278 -3.10 18.12 -19.74
CA SER A 278 -2.46 19.46 -19.73
C SER A 278 -3.04 20.41 -18.67
N PHE A 279 -3.79 19.88 -17.70
CA PHE A 279 -4.48 20.60 -16.64
C PHE A 279 -4.42 19.82 -15.32
N ALA A 280 -4.51 20.53 -14.20
CA ALA A 280 -4.64 19.94 -12.87
C ALA A 280 -6.07 20.13 -12.35
N ILE A 281 -6.65 19.08 -11.77
CA ILE A 281 -7.95 19.16 -11.09
C ILE A 281 -7.69 19.65 -9.66
N HIS A 282 -8.22 20.84 -9.31
CA HIS A 282 -8.08 21.41 -7.96
C HIS A 282 -9.19 20.97 -7.00
N GLY A 283 -10.33 20.52 -7.53
CA GLY A 283 -11.51 20.14 -6.76
C GLY A 283 -12.76 20.14 -7.64
N ILE A 284 -13.91 19.89 -7.02
CA ILE A 284 -15.20 20.00 -7.69
C ILE A 284 -15.65 21.47 -7.62
N ASP A 285 -15.80 22.09 -8.78
CA ASP A 285 -16.31 23.46 -8.88
C ASP A 285 -17.81 23.52 -8.59
N HIS A 286 -18.60 22.72 -9.29
CA HIS A 286 -20.04 22.60 -9.08
C HIS A 286 -20.58 21.20 -9.42
N VAL A 287 -21.75 20.90 -8.86
CA VAL A 287 -22.54 19.69 -9.15
C VAL A 287 -23.93 20.13 -9.56
N VAL A 288 -24.48 19.52 -10.61
CA VAL A 288 -25.82 19.83 -11.11
C VAL A 288 -26.81 18.75 -10.64
N LEU A 289 -27.88 19.17 -9.99
CA LEU A 289 -29.02 18.34 -9.63
C LEU A 289 -30.24 18.79 -10.44
N ARG A 290 -30.74 17.88 -11.27
CA ARG A 290 -31.97 18.09 -12.05
C ARG A 290 -33.19 17.70 -11.21
N THR A 291 -34.17 18.59 -11.14
CA THR A 291 -35.35 18.43 -10.28
C THR A 291 -36.62 18.91 -10.96
N ARG A 292 -37.77 18.32 -10.56
CA ARG A 292 -39.11 18.81 -10.92
C ARG A 292 -39.61 19.93 -9.99
N ASP A 293 -38.96 20.09 -8.83
CA ASP A 293 -39.39 21.05 -7.81
C ASP A 293 -38.17 21.75 -7.20
N VAL A 294 -37.71 22.79 -7.92
CA VAL A 294 -36.54 23.60 -7.54
C VAL A 294 -36.73 24.22 -6.16
N GLU A 295 -37.94 24.66 -5.81
CA GLU A 295 -38.18 25.33 -4.54
C GLU A 295 -38.10 24.35 -3.37
N ARG A 296 -38.62 23.12 -3.53
CA ARG A 296 -38.50 22.06 -2.53
C ARG A 296 -37.05 21.65 -2.31
N MET A 297 -36.29 21.49 -3.40
CA MET A 297 -34.84 21.21 -3.33
C MET A 297 -34.08 22.36 -2.67
N ARG A 298 -34.37 23.61 -3.06
CA ARG A 298 -33.75 24.81 -2.48
C ARG A 298 -33.97 24.88 -0.97
N ARG A 299 -35.20 24.67 -0.50
CA ARG A 299 -35.52 24.65 0.94
C ARG A 299 -34.77 23.55 1.66
N PHE A 300 -34.68 22.35 1.09
CA PHE A 300 -33.90 21.28 1.72
C PHE A 300 -32.43 21.67 1.89
N TYR A 301 -31.75 22.06 0.82
CA TYR A 301 -30.32 22.38 0.89
C TYR A 301 -30.05 23.64 1.73
N CYS A 302 -30.92 24.65 1.68
CA CYS A 302 -30.74 25.86 2.48
C CYS A 302 -31.15 25.69 3.95
N ASP A 303 -32.35 25.20 4.22
CA ASP A 303 -32.93 25.22 5.56
C ASP A 303 -32.42 24.02 6.39
N VAL A 304 -32.30 22.84 5.76
CA VAL A 304 -31.81 21.63 6.44
C VAL A 304 -30.29 21.63 6.51
N LEU A 305 -29.60 21.79 5.37
CA LEU A 305 -28.15 21.63 5.27
C LEU A 305 -27.35 22.94 5.40
N GLY A 306 -28.00 24.09 5.42
CA GLY A 306 -27.35 25.38 5.66
C GLY A 306 -26.64 25.98 4.44
N CYS A 307 -26.89 25.47 3.23
CA CYS A 307 -26.42 26.10 2.00
C CYS A 307 -27.05 27.50 1.84
N ARG A 308 -26.44 28.35 1.03
CA ARG A 308 -26.97 29.70 0.75
C ARG A 308 -27.25 29.86 -0.72
N VAL A 309 -28.31 30.59 -1.07
CA VAL A 309 -28.53 30.95 -2.47
C VAL A 309 -27.40 31.88 -2.91
N GLU A 310 -26.61 31.42 -3.88
CA GLU A 310 -25.55 32.21 -4.50
C GLU A 310 -26.13 33.09 -5.61
N LYS A 311 -26.95 32.49 -6.49
CA LYS A 311 -27.50 33.15 -7.66
C LYS A 311 -28.78 32.48 -8.13
N ILE A 312 -29.75 33.28 -8.57
CA ILE A 312 -30.97 32.80 -9.25
C ILE A 312 -30.96 33.33 -10.68
N GLN A 313 -31.11 32.44 -11.65
CA GLN A 313 -31.18 32.75 -13.07
C GLN A 313 -32.47 32.16 -13.64
N ALA A 314 -33.59 32.79 -13.28
CA ALA A 314 -34.93 32.31 -13.60
C ALA A 314 -35.18 32.15 -15.11
N SER A 315 -34.58 33.02 -15.94
CA SER A 315 -34.71 32.97 -17.40
C SER A 315 -34.21 31.67 -18.03
N ILE A 316 -33.37 30.92 -17.33
CA ILE A 316 -32.81 29.65 -17.79
C ILE A 316 -33.17 28.47 -16.86
N GLY A 317 -33.99 28.71 -15.82
CA GLY A 317 -34.42 27.67 -14.88
C GLY A 317 -33.32 27.18 -13.94
N LEU A 318 -32.37 28.05 -13.56
CA LEU A 318 -31.22 27.68 -12.72
C LEU A 318 -31.22 28.43 -11.37
N VAL A 319 -31.03 27.70 -10.28
CA VAL A 319 -30.76 28.23 -8.94
C VAL A 319 -29.45 27.63 -8.44
N GLN A 320 -28.49 28.47 -8.07
CA GLN A 320 -27.16 28.05 -7.63
C GLN A 320 -27.04 28.22 -6.11
N LEU A 321 -26.59 27.17 -5.43
CA LEU A 321 -26.45 27.14 -3.97
C LEU A 321 -24.98 26.97 -3.57
N ARG A 322 -24.52 27.78 -2.64
CA ARG A 322 -23.17 27.69 -2.07
C ARG A 322 -23.09 26.59 -1.02
N ALA A 323 -22.21 25.62 -1.24
CA ALA A 323 -21.86 24.54 -0.32
C ALA A 323 -20.34 24.55 -0.07
N GLY A 324 -19.90 25.36 0.90
CA GLY A 324 -18.47 25.58 1.15
C GLY A 324 -17.78 26.21 -0.06
N ARG A 325 -16.82 25.52 -0.67
CA ARG A 325 -16.08 25.98 -1.86
C ARG A 325 -16.74 25.58 -3.19
N THR A 326 -17.74 24.70 -3.15
CA THR A 326 -18.41 24.12 -4.33
C THR A 326 -19.81 24.71 -4.48
N LEU A 327 -20.35 24.70 -5.69
CA LEU A 327 -21.76 25.03 -5.96
C LEU A 327 -22.62 23.77 -6.15
N ILE A 328 -23.86 23.83 -5.68
CA ILE A 328 -24.92 22.90 -6.03
C ILE A 328 -25.91 23.66 -6.91
N ASP A 329 -25.96 23.29 -8.18
CA ASP A 329 -26.81 23.91 -9.17
C ASP A 329 -28.10 23.11 -9.30
N LEU A 330 -29.23 23.73 -8.95
CA LEU A 330 -30.56 23.17 -9.13
C LEU A 330 -31.11 23.61 -10.49
N VAL A 331 -31.36 22.64 -11.36
CA VAL A 331 -31.91 22.88 -12.71
C VAL A 331 -33.33 22.34 -12.77
N ASP A 332 -34.26 23.22 -13.14
CA ASP A 332 -35.64 22.84 -13.46
C ASP A 332 -35.66 22.03 -14.76
N VAL A 333 -36.14 20.80 -14.70
CA VAL A 333 -36.29 19.95 -15.90
C VAL A 333 -37.33 20.47 -16.89
N ALA A 334 -38.29 21.29 -16.44
CA ALA A 334 -39.24 21.98 -17.30
C ALA A 334 -38.66 23.29 -17.88
N GLY A 335 -37.52 23.75 -17.35
CA GLY A 335 -36.88 24.99 -17.73
C GLY A 335 -35.97 24.88 -18.96
N PRO A 336 -35.52 26.02 -19.53
CA PRO A 336 -34.69 26.02 -20.74
C PRO A 336 -33.36 25.24 -20.64
N LEU A 337 -32.76 25.13 -19.45
CA LEU A 337 -31.56 24.31 -19.21
C LEU A 337 -31.85 22.82 -18.96
N GLY A 338 -33.11 22.44 -18.72
CA GLY A 338 -33.50 21.07 -18.36
C GLY A 338 -33.23 20.04 -19.46
N GLY A 339 -33.42 20.44 -20.72
CA GLY A 339 -33.14 19.62 -21.90
C GLY A 339 -33.88 18.28 -21.93
N THR A 340 -33.23 17.22 -22.44
CA THR A 340 -33.77 15.84 -22.49
C THR A 340 -33.44 15.00 -21.25
N GLY A 341 -32.85 15.61 -20.22
CA GLY A 341 -32.45 14.89 -19.00
C GLY A 341 -33.67 14.49 -18.16
N ALA A 342 -33.73 13.23 -17.76
CA ALA A 342 -34.77 12.78 -16.83
C ALA A 342 -34.54 13.37 -15.43
N PRO A 343 -35.59 13.82 -14.73
CA PRO A 343 -35.50 14.17 -13.32
C PRO A 343 -35.25 12.93 -12.47
N SER A 344 -34.80 13.14 -11.23
CA SER A 344 -34.77 12.07 -10.24
C SER A 344 -36.18 11.61 -9.84
N GLY A 345 -36.32 10.31 -9.54
CA GLY A 345 -37.54 9.60 -9.15
C GLY A 345 -37.22 8.17 -8.67
N ASP A 346 -38.25 7.38 -8.37
CA ASP A 346 -38.07 6.07 -7.70
C ASP A 346 -37.21 5.06 -8.49
N GLU A 347 -37.15 5.18 -9.82
CA GLU A 347 -36.38 4.28 -10.72
C GLU A 347 -35.15 4.94 -11.36
N ALA A 348 -34.91 6.24 -11.17
CA ALA A 348 -33.78 6.97 -11.76
C ALA A 348 -33.30 8.10 -10.83
N ARG A 349 -32.00 8.19 -10.54
CA ARG A 349 -31.40 9.24 -9.70
C ARG A 349 -30.36 10.04 -10.47
N ASN A 350 -30.09 11.28 -10.08
CA ASN A 350 -29.00 12.08 -10.69
C ASN A 350 -27.64 11.39 -10.45
N MET A 351 -27.46 10.82 -9.26
CA MET A 351 -26.28 10.06 -8.84
C MET A 351 -26.63 9.16 -7.65
N ASP A 352 -25.70 8.29 -7.24
CA ASP A 352 -25.85 7.53 -6.00
C ASP A 352 -25.91 8.47 -4.79
N HIS A 353 -24.83 9.24 -4.54
CA HIS A 353 -24.81 10.28 -3.53
C HIS A 353 -23.80 11.41 -3.81
N LEU A 354 -24.05 12.57 -3.20
CA LEU A 354 -23.10 13.69 -3.05
C LEU A 354 -22.57 13.74 -1.61
N CYS A 355 -21.25 13.61 -1.44
CA CYS A 355 -20.62 13.73 -0.12
C CYS A 355 -20.20 15.17 0.18
N LEU A 356 -20.69 15.71 1.30
CA LEU A 356 -20.41 17.04 1.81
C LEU A 356 -19.55 16.93 3.07
N ARG A 357 -18.34 17.50 2.99
CA ARG A 357 -17.44 17.65 4.13
C ARG A 357 -17.94 18.76 5.05
N ILE A 358 -18.21 18.44 6.32
CA ILE A 358 -18.76 19.37 7.31
C ILE A 358 -17.93 19.41 8.60
N GLU A 359 -17.96 20.55 9.27
CA GLU A 359 -17.46 20.76 10.64
C GLU A 359 -18.33 21.77 11.39
N PRO A 360 -18.54 21.58 12.70
CA PRO A 360 -18.22 20.39 13.49
C PRO A 360 -19.10 19.18 13.10
N PHE A 361 -18.64 17.96 13.38
CA PHE A 361 -19.44 16.74 13.20
C PHE A 361 -19.90 16.20 14.56
N ASP A 362 -21.08 16.64 15.00
CA ASP A 362 -21.77 16.10 16.19
C ASP A 362 -22.92 15.19 15.73
N PRO A 363 -22.78 13.85 15.85
CA PRO A 363 -23.81 12.91 15.39
C PRO A 363 -25.18 13.13 16.02
N GLN A 364 -25.23 13.48 17.32
CA GLN A 364 -26.50 13.63 18.04
C GLN A 364 -27.22 14.90 17.58
N ALA A 365 -26.49 16.02 17.48
CA ALA A 365 -27.05 17.28 17.00
C ALA A 365 -27.48 17.18 15.53
N LEU A 366 -26.69 16.51 14.68
CA LEU A 366 -27.02 16.29 13.27
C LEU A 366 -28.31 15.46 13.13
N GLN A 367 -28.40 14.31 13.80
CA GLN A 367 -29.61 13.48 13.75
C GLN A 367 -30.84 14.21 14.28
N ALA A 368 -30.72 14.98 15.36
CA ALA A 368 -31.81 15.77 15.91
C ALA A 368 -32.29 16.84 14.91
N ARG A 369 -31.36 17.56 14.28
CA ARG A 369 -31.67 18.57 13.25
C ARG A 369 -32.39 17.96 12.06
N LEU A 370 -31.89 16.83 11.54
CA LEU A 370 -32.50 16.13 10.40
C LEU A 370 -33.93 15.70 10.71
N ARG A 371 -34.15 15.06 11.87
CA ARG A 371 -35.49 14.65 12.32
C ARG A 371 -36.43 15.83 12.50
N ALA A 372 -35.95 16.96 13.04
CA ALA A 372 -36.75 18.17 13.21
C ALA A 372 -37.24 18.76 11.87
N HIS A 373 -36.52 18.49 10.77
CA HIS A 373 -36.91 18.89 9.42
C HIS A 373 -37.59 17.75 8.62
N GLY A 374 -37.99 16.66 9.28
CA GLY A 374 -38.67 15.53 8.63
C GLY A 374 -37.76 14.65 7.77
N VAL A 375 -36.44 14.74 7.93
CA VAL A 375 -35.46 13.93 7.19
C VAL A 375 -35.04 12.73 8.05
N VAL A 376 -35.12 11.54 7.47
CA VAL A 376 -34.70 10.30 8.13
C VAL A 376 -33.18 10.13 8.01
N PRO A 377 -32.42 10.18 9.12
CA PRO A 377 -30.99 9.91 9.07
C PRO A 377 -30.72 8.43 8.81
N GLY A 378 -29.75 8.14 7.96
CA GLY A 378 -29.22 6.79 7.72
C GLY A 378 -28.23 6.35 8.79
N GLU A 379 -27.46 5.32 8.47
CA GLU A 379 -26.50 4.72 9.39
C GLU A 379 -25.26 5.60 9.58
N LEU A 380 -24.91 5.84 10.84
CA LEU A 380 -23.65 6.46 11.23
C LEU A 380 -22.53 5.42 11.18
N ALA A 381 -21.52 5.64 10.35
CA ALA A 381 -20.35 4.76 10.28
C ALA A 381 -19.07 5.53 9.95
N SER A 382 -17.91 4.96 10.27
CA SER A 382 -16.63 5.43 9.71
C SER A 382 -16.51 4.95 8.28
N ARG A 383 -16.13 5.87 7.38
CA ARG A 383 -15.89 5.58 5.96
C ARG A 383 -14.64 6.31 5.49
N TYR A 384 -13.95 5.78 4.48
CA TYR A 384 -12.85 6.48 3.82
C TYR A 384 -13.37 7.54 2.84
N GLY A 385 -12.81 8.75 2.87
CA GLY A 385 -13.08 9.80 1.89
C GLY A 385 -11.83 10.57 1.48
N ALA A 386 -12.00 11.72 0.83
CA ALA A 386 -10.90 12.51 0.24
C ALA A 386 -9.81 12.92 1.25
N GLU A 387 -10.17 13.10 2.53
CA GLU A 387 -9.25 13.47 3.60
C GLU A 387 -8.84 12.28 4.48
N GLY A 388 -9.28 11.05 4.20
CA GLY A 388 -9.06 9.86 5.03
C GLY A 388 -10.32 9.28 5.70
N GLU A 389 -10.12 8.45 6.73
CA GLU A 389 -11.18 7.80 7.52
C GLU A 389 -11.84 8.79 8.49
N GLY A 390 -13.17 8.86 8.48
CA GLY A 390 -13.93 9.72 9.37
C GLY A 390 -15.40 9.36 9.43
N LEU A 391 -16.08 9.81 10.49
CA LEU A 391 -17.51 9.57 10.67
C LEU A 391 -18.32 10.16 9.52
N SER A 392 -19.36 9.44 9.12
CA SER A 392 -20.23 9.79 8.02
C SER A 392 -21.68 9.41 8.30
N LEU A 393 -22.61 10.19 7.78
CA LEU A 393 -24.05 9.99 7.92
C LEU A 393 -24.73 10.18 6.56
N TYR A 394 -25.42 9.15 6.10
CA TYR A 394 -26.20 9.22 4.86
C TYR A 394 -27.61 9.76 5.13
N LEU A 395 -28.17 10.44 4.14
CA LEU A 395 -29.55 10.86 4.09
C LEU A 395 -30.00 10.94 2.62
N LYS A 396 -31.28 11.23 2.39
CA LYS A 396 -31.82 11.50 1.06
C LYS A 396 -32.32 12.92 0.96
N ASP A 397 -32.12 13.53 -0.21
CA ASP A 397 -32.78 14.77 -0.55
C ASP A 397 -34.26 14.52 -0.96
N PRO A 398 -35.06 15.58 -1.21
CA PRO A 398 -36.46 15.46 -1.56
C PRO A 398 -36.78 14.67 -2.83
N ASP A 399 -35.80 14.56 -3.74
CA ASP A 399 -35.90 13.84 -5.00
C ASP A 399 -35.27 12.43 -4.93
N GLY A 400 -34.78 12.04 -3.75
CA GLY A 400 -34.26 10.71 -3.47
C GLY A 400 -32.79 10.50 -3.79
N ASN A 401 -32.03 11.55 -4.15
CA ASN A 401 -30.58 11.45 -4.30
C ASN A 401 -29.94 11.24 -2.92
N GLY A 402 -28.91 10.40 -2.86
CA GLY A 402 -28.13 10.26 -1.64
C GLY A 402 -27.37 11.55 -1.34
N VAL A 403 -27.29 11.90 -0.06
CA VAL A 403 -26.35 12.90 0.44
C VAL A 403 -25.61 12.25 1.59
N GLU A 404 -24.28 12.33 1.58
CA GLU A 404 -23.44 11.92 2.69
C GLU A 404 -22.91 13.17 3.39
N LEU A 405 -23.10 13.27 4.70
CA LEU A 405 -22.41 14.26 5.52
C LEU A 405 -21.20 13.59 6.14
N LYS A 406 -20.01 14.16 5.93
CA LYS A 406 -18.76 13.58 6.41
C LYS A 406 -18.03 14.55 7.34
N GLY A 407 -17.64 14.04 8.51
CA GLY A 407 -16.82 14.76 9.47
C GLY A 407 -15.34 14.78 9.10
N PRO A 408 -14.51 15.47 9.89
CA PRO A 408 -13.06 15.43 9.73
C PRO A 408 -12.54 14.01 9.88
N SER A 409 -11.49 13.72 9.12
CA SER A 409 -10.74 12.50 9.36
C SER A 409 -10.06 12.58 10.73
N GLY A 410 -10.02 11.45 11.43
CA GLY A 410 -9.21 11.33 12.64
C GLY A 410 -7.75 11.59 12.30
N ARG A 411 -7.13 12.54 13.00
CA ARG A 411 -5.67 12.67 13.03
C ARG A 411 -5.08 11.63 13.97
#